data_AF-A0AAD7HFY8-F1
#
_entry.id   AF-A0AAD7HFY8-F1
#
_cell.length_a   1.000
_cell.length_b   1.000
_cell.length_c   1.000
_cell.angle_alpha   90.00
_cell.angle_beta   90.00
_cell.angle_gamma   90.00
#
_symmetry.space_group_name_H-M   'P 1'
#
loop_
_entity.id
_entity.type
_entity.pdbx_description
1 polymer ?
#
loop_
_entity_poly.entity_id
_entity_poly.type
_entity_poly.pdbx_seq_one_letter_code
_entity_poly.pdbx_strand_id
1 'polypeptide(L)'
;MTGYHAALAIHPGTSYGVAVLLAGHYPDAAKIAYDIFDIFQPAIDKSLAELVTSVYVGKWASLNKNSSATVLIDKGTLYAENLFVDGADILAKFNFPHRVPLRSTSRDKFRLDIGIPFYNSKIHMGCYPYWVGMDLWGMRDGHALNAMEFSAEGTGRRLHLPAIGVEMIRAK
;
A
#
# COMPACT_ATOMS: atom_id res chain seq x y z
N MET A 1 -37.96 -22.95 -6.65
CA MET A 1 -37.33 -22.41 -7.87
C MET A 1 -36.23 -23.38 -8.28
N THR A 2 -36.54 -24.29 -9.19
CA THR A 2 -35.63 -25.35 -9.66
C THR A 2 -35.34 -25.06 -11.13
N GLY A 3 -34.21 -24.42 -11.43
CA GLY A 3 -33.83 -24.09 -12.81
C GLY A 3 -33.10 -22.76 -12.98
N TYR A 4 -33.08 -21.89 -11.97
CA TYR A 4 -32.30 -20.66 -11.99
C TYR A 4 -31.53 -20.48 -10.71
N HIS A 5 -30.23 -20.22 -10.82
CA HIS A 5 -29.33 -20.02 -9.69
C HIS A 5 -28.41 -18.84 -10.01
N ALA A 6 -28.12 -18.02 -9.01
CA ALA A 6 -27.27 -16.85 -9.19
C ALA A 6 -26.30 -16.68 -8.01
N ALA A 7 -25.13 -16.14 -8.30
CA ALA A 7 -24.16 -15.73 -7.30
C ALA A 7 -23.53 -14.40 -7.71
N LEU A 8 -23.29 -13.53 -6.72
CA LEU A 8 -22.52 -12.31 -6.85
C LEU A 8 -21.48 -12.31 -5.75
N ALA A 9 -20.23 -12.13 -6.11
CA ALA A 9 -19.12 -12.05 -5.17
C ALA A 9 -18.15 -10.96 -5.60
N ILE A 10 -17.55 -10.28 -4.61
CA ILE A 10 -16.66 -9.14 -4.83
C ILE A 10 -15.41 -9.39 -3.99
N HIS A 11 -14.23 -9.25 -4.60
CA HIS A 11 -12.96 -9.26 -3.89
C HIS A 11 -12.56 -7.80 -3.56
N PRO A 12 -12.69 -7.35 -2.30
CA PRO A 12 -12.50 -5.94 -1.95
C PRO A 12 -11.04 -5.49 -2.09
N GLY A 13 -10.07 -6.39 -2.00
CA GLY A 13 -8.64 -6.03 -2.11
C GLY A 13 -8.19 -5.63 -3.51
N THR A 14 -8.86 -6.16 -4.54
CA THR A 14 -8.53 -5.93 -5.96
C THR A 14 -9.68 -5.26 -6.71
N SER A 15 -10.78 -4.95 -6.01
CA SER A 15 -11.97 -4.27 -6.54
C SER A 15 -12.58 -4.91 -7.79
N TYR A 16 -12.45 -6.22 -7.97
CA TYR A 16 -13.16 -6.96 -9.02
C TYR A 16 -14.26 -7.84 -8.42
N GLY A 17 -15.28 -8.11 -9.23
CA GLY A 17 -16.40 -8.97 -8.85
C GLY A 17 -16.75 -9.96 -9.93
N VAL A 18 -17.42 -11.02 -9.52
CA VAL A 18 -17.89 -12.11 -10.35
C VAL A 18 -19.41 -12.20 -10.17
N ALA A 19 -20.13 -12.15 -11.28
CA ALA A 19 -21.57 -12.39 -11.34
C ALA A 19 -21.83 -13.67 -12.16
N VAL A 20 -22.47 -14.66 -11.53
CA VAL A 20 -22.83 -15.93 -12.15
C VAL A 20 -24.34 -16.02 -12.24
N LEU A 21 -24.86 -16.28 -13.44
CA LEU A 21 -26.28 -16.52 -13.70
C LEU A 21 -26.42 -17.87 -14.40
N LEU A 22 -27.12 -18.80 -13.78
CA LEU A 22 -27.37 -20.14 -14.31
C LEU A 22 -28.85 -20.30 -14.62
N ALA A 23 -29.12 -20.88 -15.79
CA ALA A 23 -30.44 -21.32 -16.21
C ALA A 23 -30.42 -22.85 -16.43
N GLY A 24 -30.09 -23.60 -15.38
CA GLY A 24 -29.89 -25.05 -15.45
C GLY A 24 -30.10 -25.76 -14.11
N HIS A 25 -29.99 -27.08 -14.13
CA HIS A 25 -30.22 -27.93 -12.95
C HIS A 25 -29.08 -27.92 -11.92
N TYR A 26 -27.92 -27.37 -12.28
CA TYR A 26 -26.80 -27.26 -11.35
C TYR A 26 -27.08 -26.16 -10.31
N PRO A 27 -27.21 -26.50 -9.02
CA PRO A 27 -27.74 -25.55 -8.04
C PRO A 27 -26.69 -24.61 -7.46
N ASP A 28 -25.40 -24.89 -7.64
CA ASP A 28 -24.31 -24.25 -6.90
C ASP A 28 -23.58 -23.17 -7.71
N ALA A 29 -24.26 -22.05 -7.96
CA ALA A 29 -23.65 -20.89 -8.61
C ALA A 29 -22.48 -20.30 -7.80
N ALA A 30 -22.44 -20.51 -6.48
CA ALA A 30 -21.39 -20.01 -5.60
C ALA A 30 -20.06 -20.74 -5.83
N LYS A 31 -20.08 -22.06 -6.00
CA LYS A 31 -18.88 -22.83 -6.37
C LYS A 31 -18.26 -22.30 -7.66
N ILE A 32 -19.06 -22.00 -8.69
CA ILE A 32 -18.53 -21.42 -9.95
C ILE A 32 -17.87 -20.07 -9.68
N ALA A 33 -18.48 -19.21 -8.84
CA ALA A 33 -17.87 -17.94 -8.47
C ALA A 33 -16.52 -18.14 -7.76
N TYR A 34 -16.41 -19.10 -6.82
CA TYR A 34 -15.15 -19.43 -6.15
C TYR A 34 -14.10 -20.00 -7.10
N ASP A 35 -14.47 -20.93 -7.98
CA ASP A 35 -13.56 -21.49 -8.98
C ASP A 35 -13.00 -20.37 -9.90
N ILE A 36 -13.82 -19.35 -10.21
CA ILE A 36 -13.36 -18.15 -10.93
C ILE A 36 -12.34 -17.35 -10.09
N PHE A 37 -12.57 -17.13 -8.79
CA PHE A 37 -11.55 -16.48 -7.95
C PHE A 37 -10.25 -17.28 -7.92
N ASP A 38 -10.31 -18.59 -7.71
CA ASP A 38 -9.12 -19.44 -7.64
C ASP A 38 -8.30 -19.42 -8.94
N ILE A 39 -8.96 -19.28 -10.09
CA ILE A 39 -8.29 -19.18 -11.40
C ILE A 39 -7.71 -17.77 -11.65
N PHE A 40 -8.50 -16.72 -11.39
CA PHE A 40 -8.13 -15.36 -11.81
C PHE A 40 -7.34 -14.58 -10.77
N GLN A 41 -7.60 -14.78 -9.46
CA GLN A 41 -6.97 -14.03 -8.38
C GLN A 41 -5.43 -14.10 -8.43
N PRO A 42 -4.78 -15.27 -8.66
CA PRO A 42 -3.32 -15.33 -8.70
C PRO A 42 -2.70 -14.49 -9.83
N ALA A 43 -3.34 -14.44 -10.99
CA ALA A 43 -2.88 -13.63 -12.12
C ALA A 43 -3.06 -12.14 -11.86
N ILE A 44 -4.18 -11.75 -11.24
CA ILE A 44 -4.44 -10.37 -10.81
C ILE A 44 -3.40 -9.93 -9.77
N ASP A 45 -3.16 -10.76 -8.74
CA ASP A 45 -2.18 -10.47 -7.69
C ASP A 45 -0.77 -10.32 -8.26
N LYS A 46 -0.37 -11.20 -9.18
CA LYS A 46 0.91 -11.12 -9.87
C LYS A 46 1.02 -9.82 -10.68
N SER A 47 0.00 -9.49 -11.47
CA SER A 47 -0.01 -8.29 -12.30
C SER A 47 0.03 -7.01 -11.45
N LEU A 48 -0.68 -7.01 -10.32
CA LEU A 48 -0.66 -5.91 -9.36
C LEU A 48 0.72 -5.77 -8.70
N ALA A 49 1.34 -6.88 -8.29
CA ALA A 49 2.68 -6.87 -7.72
C ALA A 49 3.73 -6.35 -8.72
N GLU A 50 3.67 -6.78 -9.98
CA GLU A 50 4.54 -6.29 -11.05
C GLU A 50 4.34 -4.79 -11.30
N LEU A 51 3.09 -4.33 -11.35
CA LEU A 51 2.76 -2.91 -11.52
C LEU A 51 3.31 -2.08 -10.35
N VAL A 52 2.97 -2.44 -9.10
CA VAL A 52 3.45 -1.73 -7.90
C VAL A 52 4.98 -1.75 -7.82
N THR A 53 5.61 -2.86 -8.20
CA THR A 53 7.08 -2.95 -8.28
C THR A 53 7.65 -1.96 -9.29
N SER A 54 7.09 -1.92 -10.50
CA SER A 54 7.56 -0.99 -11.53
C SER A 54 7.41 0.48 -11.10
N VAL A 55 6.33 0.79 -10.37
CA VAL A 55 5.96 2.16 -10.03
C VAL A 55 6.64 2.69 -8.77
N TYR A 56 6.72 1.90 -7.70
CA TYR A 56 7.15 2.39 -6.38
C TYR A 56 8.46 1.77 -5.90
N VAL A 57 8.73 0.50 -6.22
CA VAL A 57 9.90 -0.21 -5.69
C VAL A 57 11.18 0.34 -6.30
N GLY A 58 12.19 0.52 -5.45
CA GLY A 58 13.50 1.01 -5.85
C GLY A 58 14.20 1.80 -4.74
N LYS A 59 15.42 2.22 -5.05
CA LYS A 59 16.15 3.19 -4.24
C LYS A 59 15.85 4.59 -4.76
N TRP A 60 15.65 5.51 -3.84
CA TRP A 60 15.33 6.89 -4.09
C TRP A 60 16.40 7.74 -3.41
N ALA A 61 16.89 8.77 -4.10
CA ALA A 61 17.87 9.69 -3.56
C ALA A 61 17.61 11.11 -4.04
N SER A 62 17.87 12.09 -3.17
CA SER A 62 17.88 13.50 -3.56
C SER A 62 19.08 13.79 -4.47
N LEU A 63 18.99 14.87 -5.26
CA LEU A 63 20.06 15.27 -6.18
C LEU A 63 21.39 15.55 -5.47
N ASN A 64 21.33 16.10 -4.26
CA ASN A 64 22.48 16.34 -3.39
C ASN A 64 22.94 15.10 -2.61
N LYS A 65 22.25 13.95 -2.76
CA LYS A 65 22.50 12.68 -2.06
C LYS A 65 22.45 12.74 -0.52
N ASN A 66 21.90 13.82 0.05
CA ASN A 66 21.76 13.96 1.49
C ASN A 66 20.49 13.28 2.04
N SER A 67 19.52 12.99 1.18
CA SER A 67 18.30 12.26 1.54
C SER A 67 18.17 11.03 0.66
N SER A 68 17.71 9.92 1.24
CA SER A 68 17.48 8.67 0.52
C SER A 68 16.36 7.85 1.15
N ALA A 69 15.76 6.98 0.36
CA ALA A 69 14.76 6.01 0.80
C ALA A 69 14.88 4.75 -0.05
N THR A 70 14.60 3.59 0.52
CA THR A 70 14.41 2.34 -0.23
C THR A 70 12.96 1.93 -0.09
N VAL A 71 12.30 1.65 -1.19
CA VAL A 71 10.93 1.15 -1.20
C VAL A 71 10.96 -0.28 -1.73
N LEU A 72 10.33 -1.20 -1.03
CA LEU A 72 10.29 -2.62 -1.41
C LEU A 72 8.92 -3.24 -1.15
N ILE A 73 8.66 -4.39 -1.76
CA ILE A 73 7.50 -5.22 -1.47
C ILE A 73 7.97 -6.47 -0.74
N ASP A 74 7.31 -6.79 0.37
CA ASP A 74 7.48 -8.06 1.08
C ASP A 74 6.10 -8.61 1.46
N LYS A 75 5.81 -9.86 1.07
CA LYS A 75 4.52 -10.53 1.28
C LYS A 75 3.29 -9.66 0.94
N GLY A 76 3.33 -9.00 -0.22
CA GLY A 76 2.23 -8.15 -0.70
C GLY A 76 2.07 -6.80 0.00
N THR A 77 2.97 -6.46 0.93
CA THR A 77 2.97 -5.17 1.62
C THR A 77 4.12 -4.32 1.10
N LEU A 78 3.83 -3.05 0.79
CA LEU A 78 4.84 -2.07 0.43
C LEU A 78 5.50 -1.52 1.71
N TYR A 79 6.82 -1.46 1.75
CA TYR A 79 7.59 -0.95 2.87
C TYR A 79 8.51 0.18 2.44
N ALA A 80 8.74 1.12 3.35
CA ALA A 80 9.86 2.04 3.30
C ALA A 80 10.96 1.56 4.25
N GLU A 81 12.19 1.51 3.74
CA GLU A 81 13.43 1.14 4.41
C GLU A 81 14.46 2.23 4.21
N ASN A 82 15.46 2.31 5.10
CA ASN A 82 16.58 3.24 4.96
C ASN A 82 16.14 4.68 4.61
N LEU A 83 15.14 5.21 5.33
CA LEU A 83 14.64 6.57 5.11
C LEU A 83 15.56 7.57 5.81
N PHE A 84 16.49 8.13 5.06
CA PHE A 84 17.38 9.18 5.50
C PHE A 84 16.92 10.53 4.95
N VAL A 85 16.88 11.54 5.80
CA VAL A 85 16.61 12.93 5.42
C VAL A 85 17.73 13.77 5.99
N ASP A 86 18.45 14.46 5.12
CA ASP A 86 19.61 15.29 5.47
C ASP A 86 20.60 14.58 6.42
N GLY A 87 20.88 13.30 6.14
CA GLY A 87 21.76 12.44 6.93
C GLY A 87 21.16 11.87 8.22
N ALA A 88 19.94 12.25 8.59
CA ALA A 88 19.25 11.69 9.76
C ALA A 88 18.41 10.47 9.38
N ASP A 89 18.56 9.37 10.12
CA ASP A 89 17.69 8.19 10.01
C ASP A 89 16.32 8.50 10.62
N ILE A 90 15.32 8.69 9.76
CA ILE A 90 13.97 9.07 10.14
C ILE A 90 13.22 7.88 10.77
N LEU A 91 13.46 6.65 10.30
CA LEU A 91 12.75 5.51 10.86
C LEU A 91 13.23 5.21 12.29
N ALA A 92 14.53 5.39 12.56
CA ALA A 92 15.06 5.31 13.92
C ALA A 92 14.42 6.35 14.86
N LYS A 93 14.12 7.57 14.39
CA LYS A 93 13.40 8.58 15.19
C LYS A 93 11.98 8.16 15.54
N PHE A 94 11.35 7.33 14.71
CA PHE A 94 10.05 6.74 14.98
C PHE A 94 10.09 5.41 15.75
N ASN A 95 11.28 4.95 16.15
CA ASN A 95 11.48 3.63 16.78
C ASN A 95 11.17 2.44 15.86
N PHE A 96 11.40 2.59 14.55
CA PHE A 96 11.28 1.55 13.52
C PHE A 96 12.61 1.36 12.76
N PRO A 97 13.68 0.84 13.38
CA PRO A 97 15.04 0.91 12.84
C PRO A 97 15.30 0.15 11.53
N HIS A 98 14.34 -0.64 11.04
CA HIS A 98 14.53 -1.45 9.83
C HIS A 98 13.63 -0.97 8.69
N ARG A 99 12.31 -1.06 8.92
CA ARG A 99 11.30 -0.84 7.89
C ARG A 99 9.96 -0.48 8.49
N VAL A 100 9.17 0.26 7.73
CA VAL A 100 7.79 0.61 8.09
C VAL A 100 6.86 0.32 6.91
N PRO A 101 5.66 -0.26 7.14
CA PRO A 101 4.69 -0.43 6.08
C PRO A 101 4.21 0.92 5.54
N LEU A 102 3.88 0.95 4.25
CA LEU A 102 3.28 2.09 3.58
C LEU A 102 1.79 1.83 3.41
N ARG A 103 0.97 2.65 4.07
CA ARG A 103 -0.49 2.60 3.94
C ARG A 103 -0.96 3.60 2.91
N SER A 104 -1.68 3.13 1.90
CA SER A 104 -2.28 4.00 0.88
C SER A 104 -3.38 4.88 1.49
N THR A 105 -3.36 6.17 1.16
CA THR A 105 -4.44 7.13 1.49
C THR A 105 -5.17 7.61 0.24
N SER A 106 -4.47 7.68 -0.89
CA SER A 106 -5.05 7.89 -2.22
C SER A 106 -4.10 7.35 -3.27
N ARG A 107 -4.45 7.47 -4.55
CA ARG A 107 -3.51 7.20 -5.65
C ARG A 107 -2.21 7.98 -5.40
N ASP A 108 -1.10 7.25 -5.39
CA ASP A 108 0.26 7.78 -5.22
C ASP A 108 0.55 8.51 -3.89
N LYS A 109 -0.32 8.37 -2.89
CA LYS A 109 -0.11 8.96 -1.56
C LYS A 109 -0.15 7.88 -0.49
N PHE A 110 0.88 7.91 0.35
CA PHE A 110 1.10 6.93 1.40
C PHE A 110 1.37 7.60 2.73
N ARG A 111 1.09 6.85 3.81
CA ARG A 111 1.52 7.16 5.16
C ARG A 111 2.53 6.11 5.62
N LEU A 112 3.57 6.56 6.32
CA LEU A 112 4.39 5.66 7.13
C LEU A 112 3.51 5.11 8.26
N ASP A 113 3.28 3.81 8.27
CA ASP A 113 2.38 3.13 9.20
C ASP A 113 3.10 2.77 10.52
N ILE A 114 3.53 3.81 11.24
CA ILE A 114 4.32 3.77 12.49
C ILE A 114 3.49 3.56 13.80
N GLY A 115 2.19 3.35 13.66
CA GLY A 115 1.15 3.30 14.68
C GLY A 115 1.13 4.42 15.70
N ILE A 116 0.58 4.12 16.87
CA ILE A 116 0.67 4.94 18.08
C ILE A 116 1.54 4.14 19.04
N PRO A 117 2.67 4.67 19.55
CA PRO A 117 3.60 3.88 20.36
C PRO A 117 2.95 3.08 21.51
N PHE A 118 1.93 3.65 22.16
CA PHE A 118 1.18 3.00 23.22
C PHE A 118 0.38 1.75 22.77
N TYR A 119 -0.04 1.68 21.51
CA TYR A 119 -0.86 0.59 20.94
C TYR A 119 -0.09 -0.40 20.05
N ASN A 120 1.11 -0.06 19.55
CA ASN A 120 1.81 -0.87 18.53
C ASN A 120 2.04 -2.34 18.91
N SER A 121 2.22 -2.65 20.20
CA SER A 121 2.40 -4.03 20.70
C SER A 121 1.11 -4.67 21.23
N LYS A 122 -0.03 -3.98 21.10
CA LYS A 122 -1.34 -4.46 21.58
C LYS A 122 -2.08 -5.08 20.39
N ILE A 123 -2.11 -6.40 20.31
CA ILE A 123 -2.71 -7.16 19.19
C ILE A 123 -4.15 -6.69 18.85
N HIS A 124 -4.93 -6.29 19.86
CA HIS A 124 -6.32 -5.86 19.71
C HIS A 124 -6.49 -4.35 19.42
N MET A 125 -5.42 -3.54 19.51
CA MET A 125 -5.48 -2.07 19.36
C MET A 125 -4.47 -1.50 18.37
N GLY A 126 -3.41 -2.23 18.00
CA GLY A 126 -2.32 -1.69 17.18
C GLY A 126 -2.78 -1.20 15.81
N CYS A 127 -3.74 -1.88 15.21
CA CYS A 127 -4.35 -1.47 13.94
C CYS A 127 -5.56 -0.54 14.10
N TYR A 128 -6.13 -0.41 15.30
CA TYR A 128 -7.38 0.33 15.52
C TYR A 128 -7.29 1.81 15.09
N PRO A 129 -6.25 2.58 15.50
CA PRO A 129 -6.11 3.98 15.07
C PRO A 129 -6.13 4.13 13.54
N TYR A 130 -5.51 3.20 12.82
CA TYR A 130 -5.49 3.23 11.38
C TYR A 130 -6.81 2.86 10.73
N TRP A 131 -7.49 1.87 11.30
CA TRP A 131 -8.82 1.48 10.83
C TRP A 131 -9.84 2.61 10.94
N VAL A 132 -9.77 3.42 12.02
CA VAL A 132 -10.67 4.58 12.18
C VAL A 132 -10.11 5.88 11.59
N GLY A 133 -8.99 5.84 10.88
CA GLY A 133 -8.38 7.03 10.26
C GLY A 133 -7.82 8.05 11.24
N MET A 134 -7.52 7.65 12.49
CA MET A 134 -6.80 8.49 13.45
C MET A 134 -5.34 8.65 13.02
N ASP A 135 -5.03 9.81 12.46
CA ASP A 135 -3.67 10.24 12.16
C ASP A 135 -3.25 11.27 13.22
N LEU A 136 -2.65 10.79 14.32
CA LEU A 136 -2.23 11.64 15.44
C LEU A 136 -0.86 12.30 15.21
N TRP A 137 -0.32 12.21 14.00
CA TRP A 137 0.97 12.77 13.66
C TRP A 137 0.84 14.26 13.34
N GLY A 138 1.86 15.02 13.74
CA GLY A 138 1.91 16.44 13.50
C GLY A 138 1.82 16.78 12.01
N MET A 139 1.36 18.00 11.75
CA MET A 139 1.32 18.59 10.42
C MET A 139 2.39 19.68 10.34
N ARG A 140 2.97 19.86 9.16
CA ARG A 140 3.82 21.01 8.81
C ARG A 140 3.43 21.49 7.42
N ASP A 141 3.18 22.78 7.30
CA ASP A 141 2.82 23.43 6.03
C ASP A 141 1.65 22.76 5.31
N GLY A 142 0.66 22.26 6.06
CA GLY A 142 -0.51 21.57 5.50
C GLY A 142 -0.31 20.08 5.15
N HIS A 143 0.87 19.52 5.43
CA HIS A 143 1.19 18.12 5.16
C HIS A 143 1.51 17.35 6.44
N ALA A 144 1.11 16.08 6.53
CA ALA A 144 1.47 15.26 7.68
C ALA A 144 2.94 14.85 7.63
N LEU A 145 3.58 14.79 8.80
CA LEU A 145 5.01 14.46 8.91
C LEU A 145 5.34 13.04 8.44
N ASN A 146 4.37 12.12 8.49
CA ASN A 146 4.47 10.74 8.03
C ASN A 146 3.99 10.56 6.58
N ALA A 147 3.77 11.64 5.82
CA ALA A 147 3.35 11.57 4.42
C ALA A 147 4.52 11.22 3.49
N MET A 148 4.27 10.30 2.57
CA MET A 148 5.14 10.00 1.44
C MET A 148 4.29 10.02 0.17
N GLU A 149 4.66 10.85 -0.81
CA GLU A 149 3.91 11.01 -2.04
C GLU A 149 4.78 10.69 -3.25
N PHE A 150 4.20 10.08 -4.28
CA PHE A 150 4.87 9.86 -5.54
C PHE A 150 4.24 10.78 -6.60
N SER A 151 5.05 11.46 -7.38
CA SER A 151 4.56 12.29 -8.49
C SER A 151 5.27 11.96 -9.79
N ALA A 152 4.72 12.47 -10.90
CA ALA A 152 5.14 12.14 -12.28
C ALA A 152 5.02 10.65 -12.62
N GLU A 153 5.27 10.32 -13.89
CA GLU A 153 5.12 8.96 -14.44
C GLU A 153 6.43 8.45 -15.05
N GLY A 154 6.51 7.12 -15.20
CA GLY A 154 7.64 6.45 -15.84
C GLY A 154 9.00 6.74 -15.17
N THR A 155 10.01 7.04 -15.97
CA THR A 155 11.37 7.32 -15.51
C THR A 155 11.52 8.69 -14.83
N GLY A 156 10.55 9.58 -15.00
CA GLY A 156 10.52 10.89 -14.36
C GLY A 156 9.90 10.89 -12.97
N ARG A 157 9.48 9.71 -12.48
CA ARG A 157 8.81 9.56 -11.19
C ARG A 157 9.69 10.07 -10.05
N ARG A 158 9.07 10.77 -9.11
CA ARG A 158 9.70 11.40 -7.95
C ARG A 158 9.00 10.96 -6.66
N LEU A 159 9.79 10.76 -5.61
CA LEU A 159 9.32 10.52 -4.25
C LEU A 159 9.46 11.82 -3.46
N HIS A 160 8.38 12.21 -2.78
CA HIS A 160 8.26 13.45 -2.03
C HIS A 160 7.97 13.17 -0.56
N LEU A 161 8.63 13.93 0.30
CA LEU A 161 8.30 14.06 1.71
C LEU A 161 7.80 15.50 1.91
N PRO A 162 6.51 15.77 1.66
CA PRO A 162 6.02 17.11 1.42
C PRO A 162 6.12 18.02 2.65
N ALA A 163 5.98 17.47 3.86
CA ALA A 163 6.08 18.21 5.11
C ALA A 163 7.46 18.84 5.37
N ILE A 164 8.50 18.40 4.64
CA ILE A 164 9.87 18.90 4.76
C ILE A 164 10.46 19.36 3.42
N GLY A 165 9.64 19.37 2.35
CA GLY A 165 10.07 19.82 1.02
C GLY A 165 11.18 18.97 0.37
N VAL A 166 11.34 17.71 0.80
CA VAL A 166 12.36 16.82 0.22
C VAL A 166 11.79 16.10 -0.98
N GLU A 167 12.56 16.14 -2.07
CA GLU A 167 12.29 15.44 -3.31
C GLU A 167 13.44 14.50 -3.66
N MET A 168 13.09 13.30 -4.08
CA MET A 168 14.03 12.24 -4.45
C MET A 168 13.68 11.68 -5.82
N ILE A 169 14.71 11.38 -6.60
CA ILE A 169 14.60 10.67 -7.87
C ILE A 169 15.00 9.22 -7.67
N ARG A 170 14.49 8.32 -8.53
CA ARG A 170 14.91 6.93 -8.50
C ARG A 170 16.40 6.84 -8.83
N ALA A 171 17.18 6.24 -7.93
CA ALA A 171 18.58 5.97 -8.14
C ALA A 171 18.74 4.90 -9.23
N LYS A 172 19.72 5.09 -10.11
CA LYS A 172 20.11 4.09 -11.11
C LYS A 172 20.81 2.91 -10.47
#